data_AF-A0A484YZL5-F1
#
_entry.id   AF-A0A484YZL5-F1
#
_cell.length_a   1.000
_cell.length_b   1.000
_cell.length_c   1.000
_cell.angle_alpha   90.00
_cell.angle_beta   90.00
_cell.angle_gamma   90.00
#
_symmetry.space_group_name_H-M   'P 1'
#
loop_
_entity.id
_entity.type
_entity.pdbx_description
1 polymer ?
#
loop_
_entity_poly.entity_id
_entity_poly.type
_entity_poly.pdbx_seq_one_letter_code
_entity_poly.pdbx_strand_id
1 'polypeptide(L)'
;MLASLYVALRFIHFGALMLIFGNALYSVWFAPSSLHRLMSRRFQSQQQRAAVISLAAALLMFAVQGGLMANGWRDVLNPDIWHSVLTTQFGGVWLWQMILAVVTVGVAWLVPQKGSRLLLLAMGQCVLLAGVGHATMNEGLAGALQRFNHAVHLLCAATWVGGCSRCYFVCNWRKGAGGLLRSTP
;
A
#
# COMPACT_ATOMS: atom_id res chain seq x y z
N MET A 1 2.30 20.31 -13.62
CA MET A 1 3.35 19.27 -13.49
C MET A 1 3.35 18.60 -12.11
N LEU A 2 3.53 19.34 -11.01
CA LEU A 2 3.49 18.79 -9.63
C LEU A 2 2.19 18.06 -9.29
N ALA A 3 1.04 18.63 -9.63
CA ALA A 3 -0.27 18.01 -9.35
C ALA A 3 -0.45 16.65 -10.05
N SER A 4 -0.04 16.53 -11.31
CA SER A 4 -0.09 15.26 -12.05
C SER A 4 0.85 14.20 -11.45
N LEU A 5 2.04 14.62 -11.01
CA LEU A 5 2.96 13.73 -10.30
C LEU A 5 2.37 13.26 -8.97
N TYR A 6 1.74 14.16 -8.21
CA TYR A 6 1.06 13.82 -6.96
C TYR A 6 -0.04 12.77 -7.18
N VAL A 7 -0.86 12.94 -8.22
CA VAL A 7 -1.91 11.96 -8.58
C VAL A 7 -1.31 10.61 -8.95
N ALA A 8 -0.22 10.60 -9.74
CA ALA A 8 0.46 9.36 -10.12
C ALA A 8 1.07 8.64 -8.90
N LEU A 9 1.75 9.37 -8.01
CA LEU A 9 2.32 8.82 -6.77
C LEU A 9 1.24 8.26 -5.86
N ARG A 10 0.10 8.96 -5.77
CA ARG A 10 -1.06 8.49 -5.01
C ARG A 10 -1.57 7.16 -5.55
N PHE A 11 -1.71 7.04 -6.87
CA PHE A 11 -2.11 5.79 -7.52
C PHE A 11 -1.11 4.66 -7.23
N ILE A 12 0.19 4.93 -7.32
CA ILE A 12 1.25 3.97 -7.00
C ILE A 12 1.18 3.51 -5.53
N HIS A 13 1.01 4.45 -4.59
CA HIS A 13 0.93 4.13 -3.17
C HIS A 13 -0.31 3.30 -2.83
N PHE A 14 -1.48 3.66 -3.38
CA PHE A 14 -2.69 2.86 -3.23
C PHE A 14 -2.54 1.46 -3.82
N GLY A 15 -2.01 1.34 -5.05
CA GLY A 15 -1.77 0.05 -5.67
C GLY A 15 -0.82 -0.83 -4.86
N ALA A 16 0.24 -0.24 -4.31
CA ALA A 16 1.18 -0.93 -3.44
C ALA A 16 0.52 -1.42 -2.14
N LEU A 17 -0.29 -0.56 -1.49
CA LEU A 17 -1.04 -0.94 -0.28
C LEU A 17 -2.05 -2.06 -0.56
N MET A 18 -2.78 -1.99 -1.68
CA MET A 18 -3.72 -3.02 -2.11
C MET A 18 -3.01 -4.37 -2.30
N LEU A 19 -1.82 -4.36 -2.90
CA LEU A 19 -1.01 -5.57 -3.07
C LEU A 19 -0.51 -6.14 -1.73
N ILE A 20 -0.05 -5.29 -0.81
CA ILE A 20 0.39 -5.74 0.53
C ILE A 20 -0.78 -6.37 1.28
N PHE A 21 -1.93 -5.68 1.31
CA PHE A 21 -3.14 -6.13 2.00
C PHE A 21 -3.67 -7.44 1.40
N GLY A 22 -3.86 -7.51 0.09
CA GLY A 22 -4.35 -8.70 -0.59
C GLY A 22 -3.44 -9.90 -0.33
N ASN A 23 -2.12 -9.73 -0.49
CA ASN A 23 -1.17 -10.82 -0.25
C ASN A 23 -1.14 -11.27 1.22
N ALA A 24 -1.22 -10.33 2.17
CA ALA A 24 -1.29 -10.63 3.60
C ALA A 24 -2.58 -11.37 3.97
N LEU A 25 -3.73 -10.97 3.41
CA LEU A 25 -5.03 -11.60 3.65
C LEU A 25 -5.03 -13.05 3.17
N TYR A 26 -4.57 -13.31 1.95
CA TYR A 26 -4.49 -14.67 1.41
C TYR A 26 -3.48 -15.54 2.18
N SER A 27 -2.39 -14.96 2.70
CA SER A 27 -1.45 -15.69 3.55
C SER A 27 -2.06 -16.12 4.90
N VAL A 28 -3.02 -15.35 5.43
CA VAL A 28 -3.66 -15.65 6.73
C VAL A 28 -4.84 -16.59 6.57
N TRP A 29 -5.68 -16.42 5.54
CA TRP A 29 -6.92 -17.19 5.36
C TRP A 29 -6.81 -18.41 4.45
N PHE A 30 -5.92 -18.40 3.45
CA PHE A 30 -5.98 -19.37 2.33
C PHE A 30 -4.67 -20.13 2.09
N ALA A 31 -3.77 -20.22 3.07
CA ALA A 31 -2.49 -20.88 2.88
C ALA A 31 -2.50 -22.37 3.31
N PRO A 32 -2.65 -23.34 2.39
CA PRO A 32 -2.40 -24.76 2.67
C PRO A 32 -0.91 -25.02 2.91
N SER A 33 -0.61 -25.85 3.92
CA SER A 33 0.73 -26.10 4.48
C SER A 33 1.76 -26.64 3.47
N SER A 34 1.33 -27.35 2.42
CA SER A 34 2.20 -27.97 1.41
C SER A 34 2.78 -26.99 0.38
N LEU A 35 2.05 -25.93 0.01
CA LEU A 35 2.54 -24.89 -0.93
C LEU A 35 3.16 -23.69 -0.22
N HIS A 36 3.08 -23.64 1.10
CA HIS A 36 3.39 -22.47 1.91
C HIS A 36 4.84 -22.02 1.77
N ARG A 37 5.80 -22.95 1.61
CA ARG A 37 7.24 -22.63 1.58
C ARG A 37 7.71 -22.02 0.25
N LEU A 38 7.18 -22.51 -0.88
CA LEU A 38 7.53 -21.99 -2.21
C LEU A 38 6.85 -20.63 -2.45
N MET A 39 5.60 -20.53 -2.01
CA MET A 39 4.84 -19.29 -2.08
C MET A 39 5.37 -18.23 -1.13
N SER A 40 5.66 -18.55 0.13
CA SER A 40 6.07 -17.53 1.11
C SER A 40 7.32 -16.80 0.66
N ARG A 41 8.33 -17.49 0.11
CA ARG A 41 9.57 -16.83 -0.37
C ARG A 41 9.31 -15.84 -1.52
N ARG A 42 8.46 -16.20 -2.48
CA ARG A 42 8.20 -15.33 -3.65
C ARG A 42 7.22 -14.21 -3.34
N PHE A 43 6.17 -14.51 -2.57
CA PHE A 43 5.24 -13.51 -2.06
C PHE A 43 5.90 -12.56 -1.05
N GLN A 44 6.90 -13.03 -0.30
CA GLN A 44 7.75 -12.19 0.55
C GLN A 44 8.54 -11.17 -0.27
N SER A 45 9.20 -11.58 -1.35
CA SER A 45 9.92 -10.65 -2.23
C SER A 45 8.96 -9.62 -2.85
N GLN A 46 7.77 -10.05 -3.27
CA GLN A 46 6.74 -9.13 -3.77
C GLN A 46 6.24 -8.16 -2.69
N GLN A 47 6.05 -8.62 -1.45
CA GLN A 47 5.68 -7.77 -0.31
C GLN A 47 6.77 -6.78 0.07
N GLN A 48 8.04 -7.18 0.05
CA GLN A 48 9.17 -6.28 0.28
C GLN A 48 9.22 -5.19 -0.77
N ARG A 49 9.12 -5.54 -2.06
CA ARG A 49 9.08 -4.57 -3.15
C ARG A 49 7.89 -3.62 -3.02
N ALA A 50 6.70 -4.15 -2.74
CA ALA A 50 5.50 -3.33 -2.55
C ALA A 50 5.62 -2.40 -1.33
N ALA A 51 6.20 -2.87 -0.22
CA ALA A 51 6.43 -2.06 0.98
C ALA A 51 7.42 -0.91 0.71
N VAL A 52 8.53 -1.18 0.03
CA VAL A 52 9.51 -0.16 -0.36
C VAL A 52 8.89 0.86 -1.33
N ILE A 53 8.13 0.40 -2.33
CA ILE A 53 7.42 1.28 -3.26
C ILE A 53 6.39 2.15 -2.51
N SER A 54 5.65 1.57 -1.57
CA SER A 54 4.68 2.29 -0.75
C SER A 54 5.35 3.37 0.10
N LEU A 55 6.46 3.05 0.75
CA LEU A 55 7.25 4.00 1.54
C LEU A 55 7.81 5.14 0.68
N ALA A 56 8.45 4.80 -0.44
CA ALA A 56 9.00 5.80 -1.36
C ALA A 56 7.89 6.73 -1.89
N ALA A 57 6.74 6.17 -2.30
CA ALA A 57 5.61 6.95 -2.76
C ALA A 57 5.02 7.84 -1.65
N ALA A 58 4.98 7.38 -0.40
CA ALA A 58 4.52 8.18 0.75
C ALA A 58 5.42 9.39 1.03
N LEU A 59 6.75 9.19 0.99
CA LEU A 59 7.75 10.25 1.17
C LEU A 59 7.71 11.26 0.01
N LEU A 60 7.68 10.77 -1.23
CA LEU A 60 7.58 11.65 -2.39
C LEU A 60 6.27 12.43 -2.41
N MET A 61 5.15 11.83 -2.03
CA MET A 61 3.88 12.56 -1.90
C MET A 61 3.95 13.66 -0.84
N PHE A 62 4.60 13.40 0.30
CA PHE A 62 4.78 14.42 1.33
C PHE A 62 5.59 15.62 0.81
N ALA A 63 6.71 15.34 0.14
CA ALA A 63 7.56 16.37 -0.45
C ALA A 63 6.84 17.16 -1.56
N VAL A 64 6.14 16.46 -2.47
CA VAL A 64 5.38 17.09 -3.56
C VAL A 64 4.22 17.93 -3.00
N GLN A 65 3.54 17.46 -1.94
CA GLN A 65 2.51 18.23 -1.27
C GLN A 65 3.07 19.50 -0.63
N GLY A 66 4.25 19.43 -0.02
CA GLY A 66 4.94 20.63 0.48
C GLY A 66 5.23 21.64 -0.63
N GLY A 67 5.72 21.19 -1.78
CA GLY A 67 5.93 22.05 -2.94
C GLY A 67 4.64 22.62 -3.55
N LEU A 68 3.50 21.90 -3.43
CA LEU A 68 2.18 22.37 -3.85
C LEU A 68 1.58 23.40 -2.88
N MET A 69 1.86 23.29 -1.58
CA MET A 69 1.43 24.28 -0.56
C MET A 69 2.33 25.52 -0.55
N ALA A 70 3.51 25.44 -1.15
CA ALA A 70 4.46 26.52 -1.31
C ALA A 70 4.51 27.03 -2.76
N ASN A 71 5.66 27.55 -3.20
CA ASN A 71 5.83 28.18 -4.51
C ASN A 71 6.53 27.26 -5.54
N GLY A 72 6.25 25.95 -5.50
CA GLY A 72 6.58 25.01 -6.59
C GLY A 72 7.79 24.11 -6.35
N TRP A 73 8.47 23.70 -7.43
CA TRP A 73 9.46 22.60 -7.40
C TRP A 73 10.69 22.87 -6.52
N ARG A 74 11.11 24.14 -6.41
CA ARG A 74 12.26 24.54 -5.57
C ARG A 74 12.02 24.30 -4.09
N ASP A 75 10.75 24.31 -3.71
CA ASP A 75 10.28 24.23 -2.33
C ASP A 75 9.95 22.79 -1.90
N VAL A 76 9.95 21.83 -2.84
CA VAL A 76 9.65 20.41 -2.60
C VAL A 76 10.61 19.77 -1.59
N LEU A 77 11.87 20.19 -1.60
CA LEU A 77 12.93 19.65 -0.73
C LEU A 77 13.32 20.61 0.39
N ASN A 78 12.54 21.67 0.63
CA ASN A 78 12.85 22.65 1.66
C ASN A 78 12.40 22.13 3.06
N PRO A 79 13.33 21.94 4.02
CA PRO A 79 13.00 21.44 5.35
C PRO A 79 12.03 22.34 6.13
N ASP A 80 12.07 23.66 5.92
CA ASP A 80 11.20 24.61 6.60
C ASP A 80 9.72 24.44 6.20
N ILE A 81 9.52 24.06 4.94
CA ILE A 81 8.21 23.79 4.36
C ILE A 81 7.69 22.45 4.88
N TRP A 82 8.56 21.45 5.03
CA TRP A 82 8.18 20.19 5.65
C TRP A 82 7.71 20.39 7.09
N HIS A 83 8.41 21.21 7.88
CA HIS A 83 7.97 21.53 9.24
C HIS A 83 6.61 22.25 9.24
N SER A 84 6.42 23.20 8.31
CA SER A 84 5.15 23.91 8.17
C SER A 84 4.01 22.97 7.76
N VAL A 85 4.25 22.01 6.87
CA VAL A 85 3.26 21.00 6.48
C VAL A 85 2.93 20.08 7.65
N LEU A 86 3.91 19.67 8.47
CA LEU A 86 3.70 18.84 9.65
C LEU A 86 2.80 19.49 10.69
N THR A 87 2.79 20.83 10.80
CA THR A 87 1.87 21.55 11.69
C THR A 87 0.41 21.55 11.23
N THR A 88 0.13 21.10 10.01
CA THR A 88 -1.24 20.99 9.50
C THR A 88 -1.90 19.66 9.88
N GLN A 89 -3.23 19.63 9.87
CA GLN A 89 -4.02 18.39 10.04
C GLN A 89 -3.60 17.31 9.01
N PHE A 90 -3.28 17.72 7.78
CA PHE A 90 -2.77 16.81 6.75
C PHE A 90 -1.42 16.20 7.16
N GLY A 91 -0.47 17.03 7.58
CA GLY A 91 0.86 16.59 8.00
C GLY A 91 0.83 15.63 9.18
N GLY A 92 -0.03 15.86 10.17
CA GLY A 92 -0.20 14.97 11.31
C GLY A 92 -0.66 13.57 10.92
N VAL A 93 -1.69 13.45 10.06
CA VAL A 93 -2.16 12.14 9.59
C VAL A 93 -1.15 11.47 8.67
N TRP A 94 -0.50 12.26 7.80
CA TRP A 94 0.52 11.74 6.88
C TRP A 94 1.79 11.26 7.59
N LEU A 95 2.15 11.88 8.73
CA LEU A 95 3.25 11.42 9.57
C LEU A 95 3.00 9.99 10.07
N TRP A 96 1.79 9.71 10.57
CA TRP A 96 1.40 8.36 10.95
C TRP A 96 1.42 7.38 9.76
N GLN A 97 1.03 7.84 8.57
CA GLN A 97 1.11 7.05 7.34
C GLN A 97 2.55 6.66 6.99
N MET A 98 3.50 7.60 7.13
CA MET A 98 4.93 7.37 6.91
C MET A 98 5.53 6.44 7.97
N ILE A 99 5.21 6.65 9.25
CA ILE A 99 5.64 5.78 10.35
C ILE A 99 5.15 4.34 10.10
N LEU A 100 3.87 4.16 9.78
CA LEU A 100 3.34 2.84 9.45
C LEU A 100 3.99 2.24 8.21
N ALA A 101 4.29 3.03 7.18
CA ALA A 101 4.99 2.53 6.00
C ALA A 101 6.41 2.02 6.34
N VAL A 102 7.14 2.73 7.19
CA VAL A 102 8.46 2.30 7.69
C VAL A 102 8.33 0.99 8.49
N VAL A 103 7.35 0.90 9.39
CA VAL A 103 7.08 -0.32 10.16
C VAL A 103 6.70 -1.48 9.23
N THR A 104 5.89 -1.24 8.19
CA THR A 104 5.52 -2.24 7.18
C THR A 104 6.75 -2.76 6.43
N VAL A 105 7.69 -1.89 6.06
CA VAL A 105 8.97 -2.28 5.45
C VAL A 105 9.81 -3.12 6.43
N GLY A 106 9.93 -2.70 7.69
CA GLY A 106 10.64 -3.44 8.72
C GLY A 106 10.06 -4.84 8.93
N VAL A 107 8.74 -4.95 9.08
CA VAL A 107 8.03 -6.23 9.21
C VAL A 107 8.13 -7.08 7.95
N ALA A 108 8.19 -6.46 6.76
CA ALA A 108 8.45 -7.16 5.49
C ALA A 108 9.88 -7.69 5.38
N TRP A 109 10.85 -7.24 6.18
CA TRP A 109 12.17 -7.86 6.25
C TRP A 109 12.34 -8.86 7.41
N LEU A 110 11.48 -8.82 8.42
CA LEU A 110 11.53 -9.79 9.52
C LEU A 110 11.11 -11.19 9.06
N VAL A 111 12.00 -12.16 9.27
CA VAL A 111 11.73 -13.59 9.06
C VAL A 111 11.57 -14.27 10.43
N PRO A 112 10.51 -15.07 10.69
CA PRO A 112 9.39 -15.40 9.79
C PRO A 112 8.34 -14.29 9.73
N GLN A 113 7.91 -13.98 8.50
CA GLN A 113 6.79 -13.07 8.27
C GLN A 113 5.50 -13.72 8.73
N LYS A 114 4.82 -13.10 9.71
CA LYS A 114 3.45 -13.46 10.04
C LYS A 114 2.54 -12.57 9.20
N GLY A 115 1.80 -13.16 8.25
CA GLY A 115 0.88 -12.43 7.38
C GLY A 115 -0.11 -11.54 8.16
N SER A 116 -0.48 -11.94 9.38
CA SER A 116 -1.35 -11.14 10.26
C SER A 116 -0.78 -9.78 10.63
N ARG A 117 0.54 -9.67 10.84
CA ARG A 117 1.19 -8.38 11.17
C ARG A 117 1.13 -7.40 10.01
N LEU A 118 1.41 -7.87 8.79
CA LEU A 118 1.32 -7.05 7.58
C LEU A 118 -0.13 -6.69 7.23
N LEU A 119 -1.07 -7.60 7.49
CA LEU A 119 -2.50 -7.34 7.31
C LEU A 119 -2.97 -6.20 8.21
N LEU A 120 -2.64 -6.25 9.50
CA LEU A 120 -3.01 -5.20 10.46
C LEU A 120 -2.40 -3.84 10.09
N LEU A 121 -1.13 -3.82 9.68
CA LEU A 121 -0.46 -2.58 9.26
C LEU A 121 -1.08 -2.00 7.99
N ALA A 122 -1.32 -2.83 6.97
CA ALA A 122 -1.98 -2.39 5.74
C ALA A 122 -3.42 -1.92 5.99
N MET A 123 -4.15 -2.59 6.89
CA MET A 123 -5.50 -2.18 7.30
C MET A 123 -5.48 -0.83 8.02
N GLY A 124 -4.54 -0.61 8.93
CA GLY A 124 -4.33 0.67 9.59
C GLY A 124 -4.00 1.80 8.59
N GLN A 125 -3.14 1.52 7.61
CA GLN A 125 -2.80 2.47 6.55
C GLN A 125 -3.99 2.79 5.63
N CYS A 126 -4.87 1.83 5.34
CA CYS A 126 -6.10 2.07 4.59
C CYS A 126 -7.10 2.93 5.38
N VAL A 127 -7.25 2.68 6.69
CA VAL A 127 -8.14 3.46 7.58
C VAL A 127 -7.64 4.89 7.71
N LEU A 128 -6.33 5.09 7.91
CA LEU A 128 -5.72 6.43 7.94
C LEU A 128 -5.94 7.16 6.62
N LEU A 129 -5.77 6.50 5.47
CA LEU A 129 -6.05 7.13 4.17
C LEU A 129 -7.53 7.51 4.00
N ALA A 130 -8.46 6.70 4.51
CA ALA A 130 -9.88 7.05 4.50
C ALA A 130 -10.18 8.30 5.34
N GLY A 131 -9.34 8.61 6.33
CA GLY A 131 -9.41 9.83 7.13
C GLY A 131 -8.88 11.10 6.45
N VAL A 132 -8.05 10.99 5.40
CA VAL A 132 -7.39 12.13 4.72
C VAL A 132 -8.17 12.65 3.49
N GLY A 133 -9.23 11.95 3.05
CA GLY A 133 -10.04 12.35 1.89
C GLY A 133 -11.04 13.48 2.17
N HIS A 134 -11.76 13.94 1.13
CA HIS A 134 -12.86 14.92 1.20
C HIS A 134 -14.00 14.57 2.19
N ALA A 135 -13.97 13.39 2.81
CA ALA A 135 -14.88 12.97 3.88
C ALA A 135 -14.63 13.69 5.23
N THR A 136 -13.69 14.64 5.28
CA THR A 136 -13.60 15.65 6.34
C THR A 136 -14.49 16.87 6.10
N MET A 137 -15.10 17.01 4.92
CA MET A 137 -16.00 18.13 4.62
C MET A 137 -17.38 18.03 5.31
N ASN A 138 -17.81 16.82 5.67
CA ASN A 138 -19.03 16.60 6.44
C ASN A 138 -18.66 16.24 7.88
N GLU A 139 -18.95 17.12 8.82
CA GLU A 139 -18.89 16.81 10.25
C GLU A 139 -20.07 15.91 10.66
N GLY A 140 -19.88 15.07 11.67
CA GLY A 140 -20.93 14.20 12.23
C GLY A 140 -21.00 12.77 11.67
N LEU A 141 -22.09 12.07 11.98
CA LEU A 141 -22.30 10.63 11.71
C LEU A 141 -22.24 10.29 10.21
N ALA A 142 -22.72 11.19 9.35
CA ALA A 142 -22.67 11.04 7.90
C ALA A 142 -21.23 11.02 7.37
N GLY A 143 -20.34 11.87 7.90
CA GLY A 143 -18.91 11.85 7.58
C GLY A 143 -18.23 10.56 8.02
N ALA A 144 -18.57 10.05 9.21
CA ALA A 144 -18.05 8.77 9.70
C ALA A 144 -18.49 7.58 8.82
N LEU A 145 -19.76 7.54 8.41
CA LEU A 145 -20.28 6.52 7.50
C LEU A 145 -19.63 6.59 6.10
N GLN A 146 -19.39 7.80 5.58
CA GLN A 146 -18.67 7.99 4.32
C GLN A 146 -17.23 7.43 4.39
N ARG A 147 -16.51 7.73 5.48
CA ARG A 147 -15.14 7.20 5.71
C ARG A 147 -15.15 5.69 5.84
N PHE A 148 -16.13 5.13 6.56
CA PHE A 148 -16.29 3.68 6.69
C PHE A 148 -16.58 3.02 5.35
N ASN A 149 -17.53 3.57 4.57
CA ASN A 149 -17.84 3.06 3.24
C ASN A 149 -16.62 3.12 2.32
N HIS A 150 -15.88 4.23 2.33
CA HIS A 150 -14.65 4.36 1.55
C HIS A 150 -13.59 3.35 1.98
N ALA A 151 -13.42 3.11 3.29
CA ALA A 151 -12.52 2.09 3.81
C ALA A 151 -12.95 0.69 3.36
N VAL A 152 -14.23 0.33 3.48
CA VAL A 152 -14.77 -0.95 3.00
C VAL A 152 -14.55 -1.12 1.50
N HIS A 153 -14.81 -0.09 0.71
CA HIS A 153 -14.59 -0.11 -0.73
C HIS A 153 -13.10 -0.34 -1.07
N LEU A 154 -12.19 0.35 -0.37
CA LEU A 154 -10.75 0.14 -0.49
C LEU A 154 -10.33 -1.27 -0.12
N LEU A 155 -10.90 -1.83 0.94
CA LEU A 155 -10.64 -3.21 1.37
C LEU A 155 -11.14 -4.21 0.32
N CYS A 156 -12.35 -4.02 -0.23
CA CYS A 156 -12.89 -4.84 -1.31
C CYS A 156 -12.06 -4.74 -2.60
N ALA A 157 -11.60 -3.54 -2.96
CA ALA A 157 -10.71 -3.36 -4.11
C ALA A 157 -9.34 -4.04 -3.86
N ALA A 158 -8.81 -3.94 -2.64
CA ALA A 158 -7.56 -4.59 -2.26
C ALA A 158 -7.66 -6.12 -2.29
N THR A 159 -8.77 -6.70 -1.83
CA THR A 159 -9.00 -8.16 -1.94
C THR A 159 -9.08 -8.60 -3.39
N TRP A 160 -9.79 -7.84 -4.23
CA TRP A 160 -9.92 -8.14 -5.66
C TRP A 160 -8.56 -8.10 -6.39
N VAL A 161 -7.76 -7.04 -6.19
CA VAL A 161 -6.42 -6.91 -6.78
C VAL A 161 -5.48 -8.02 -6.30
N GLY A 162 -5.52 -8.34 -5.00
CA GLY A 162 -4.77 -9.48 -4.44
C GLY A 162 -5.12 -10.80 -5.13
N GLY A 163 -6.42 -11.08 -5.32
CA GLY A 163 -6.91 -12.28 -5.99
C GLY A 163 -6.49 -12.35 -7.45
N CYS A 164 -6.64 -11.26 -8.21
CA CYS A 164 -6.23 -11.18 -9.60
C CYS A 164 -4.72 -11.44 -9.79
N SER A 165 -3.87 -10.83 -8.96
CA SER A 165 -2.42 -11.03 -9.02
C SER A 165 -2.04 -12.51 -8.85
N ARG A 166 -2.77 -13.23 -8.00
CA ARG A 166 -2.54 -14.64 -7.75
C ARG A 166 -3.05 -15.53 -8.88
N CYS A 167 -4.23 -15.26 -9.42
CA CYS A 167 -4.76 -15.98 -10.58
C CYS A 167 -3.84 -15.83 -11.80
N TYR A 168 -3.34 -14.61 -12.04
CA TYR A 168 -2.33 -14.38 -13.07
C TYR A 168 -1.07 -15.21 -12.83
N PHE A 169 -0.57 -15.25 -11.59
CA PHE A 169 0.59 -16.08 -11.24
C PHE A 169 0.33 -17.57 -11.46
N VAL A 170 -0.82 -18.10 -11.02
CA VAL A 170 -1.17 -19.52 -11.20
C VAL A 170 -1.30 -19.87 -12.69
N CYS A 171 -1.97 -19.03 -13.48
CA CYS A 171 -2.07 -19.21 -14.93
C CYS A 171 -0.71 -19.15 -15.62
N ASN A 172 0.17 -18.22 -15.22
CA ASN A 172 1.51 -18.10 -15.80
C ASN A 172 2.43 -19.26 -15.39
N TRP A 173 2.34 -19.71 -14.13
CA TRP A 173 3.05 -20.90 -13.66
C TRP A 173 2.63 -22.14 -14.45
N ARG A 174 1.33 -22.34 -14.70
CA ARG A 174 0.82 -23.46 -15.49
C ARG A 174 1.31 -23.43 -16.94
N LYS A 175 1.48 -22.25 -17.54
CA LYS A 175 2.07 -22.07 -18.87
C LYS A 175 3.57 -22.42 -18.88
N GLY A 176 4.33 -21.99 -17.87
CA GLY A 176 5.75 -22.32 -17.73
C GLY A 176 6.01 -23.81 -17.45
N ALA A 177 5.22 -24.42 -16.56
CA ALA A 177 5.30 -25.84 -16.26
C ALA A 177 4.80 -26.73 -17.41
N GLY A 178 3.79 -26.28 -18.16
CA GLY A 178 3.31 -26.96 -19.37
C GLY A 178 4.30 -26.95 -20.54
N GLY A 179 5.23 -25.97 -20.57
CA GLY A 179 6.33 -25.94 -21.54
C GLY A 179 7.45 -26.95 -21.23
N LEU A 180 7.71 -27.22 -19.94
CA LEU A 180 8.68 -28.26 -19.54
C LEU A 180 8.16 -29.69 -19.74
N LEU A 181 6.84 -29.93 -19.66
CA LEU A 181 6.25 -31.26 -19.89
C LEU A 181 6.05 -31.60 -21.38
N ARG A 182 6.23 -30.64 -22.29
CA ARG A 182 6.20 -30.85 -23.75
C ARG A 182 7.58 -31.02 -24.39
N SER A 183 8.65 -30.95 -23.61
CA SER A 183 10.04 -31.02 -24.08
C SER A 183 10.78 -32.30 -23.69
N THR A 184 10.09 -33.27 -23.10
CA THR A 184 10.60 -34.64 -23.00
C THR A 184 10.20 -35.41 -24.27
N PRO A 185 11.17 -35.81 -25.12
CA PRO A 185 10.91 -36.62 -26.31
C PRO A 185 10.41 -38.02 -25.95
#